data_AF-B0SJ49-F1
#
_entry.id   AF-B0SJ49-F1
#
_cell.length_a   1.000
_cell.length_b   1.000
_cell.length_c   1.000
_cell.angle_alpha   90.00
_cell.angle_beta   90.00
_cell.angle_gamma   90.00
#
_symmetry.space_group_name_H-M   'P 1'
#
loop_
_entity.id
_entity.type
_entity.pdbx_description
1 polymer ?
#
loop_
_entity_poly.entity_id
_entity_poly.type
_entity_poly.pdbx_seq_one_letter_code
_entity_poly.pdbx_strand_id
1 'polypeptide(L)'
;MKQKISLVLVAFLGLFLLFYLMEDHPENISETNFWKEDWKSIRYQPPKSDWCGNMNPSFAEYPMVFRKIPRGWNEPALYTVTTISEKGSVSYEGNYNVKNSFSELSVLKTKLIETSTDEIQKNYCLGENSPSLTLSEENGEEIVFDTSKQLLFGKKIGSDEGRISVLINNQIIAPYQYIIEKFRTPVSNFREKMYVTVSEGFIKEIKFMGQGITVQAENRAKKNQYNVFVNDWSRTTGERIVLPPDVGNQWETIVKGLKVEFYPDEVGAPQFPTLTEKVSPEAILDANLSNGNKVRLSFYPIWESESGKWRPVLRQFPPQFEESVTWMKEESFQNLVNAVMKVKNASRYERPNQKIQ
;
A
#
# COMPACT_ATOMS: atom_id res chain seq x y z
N MET A 1 4.58 -14.82 73.96
CA MET A 1 4.35 -13.82 72.89
C MET A 1 5.58 -13.60 71.99
N LYS A 2 6.78 -13.39 72.54
CA LYS A 2 8.00 -13.11 71.73
C LYS A 2 8.32 -14.15 70.64
N GLN A 3 8.18 -15.45 70.93
CA GLN A 3 8.39 -16.51 69.93
C GLN A 3 7.35 -16.53 68.81
N LYS A 4 6.08 -16.20 69.12
CA LYS A 4 5.01 -16.12 68.10
C LYS A 4 5.25 -14.94 67.15
N ILE A 5 5.73 -13.81 67.69
CA ILE A 5 6.09 -12.62 66.89
C ILE A 5 7.30 -12.92 65.99
N SER A 6 8.31 -13.63 66.51
CA SER A 6 9.48 -14.04 65.72
C SER A 6 9.10 -14.95 64.55
N LEU A 7 8.18 -15.90 64.77
CA LEU A 7 7.69 -16.81 63.72
C LEU A 7 6.93 -16.08 62.63
N VAL A 8 6.11 -15.09 63.00
CA VAL A 8 5.39 -14.24 62.03
C VAL A 8 6.37 -13.41 61.20
N LEU A 9 7.42 -12.85 61.81
CA LEU A 9 8.46 -12.10 61.11
C LEU A 9 9.23 -12.97 60.12
N VAL A 10 9.62 -14.20 60.51
CA VAL A 10 10.29 -15.15 59.62
C VAL A 10 9.38 -15.60 58.49
N ALA A 11 8.09 -15.85 58.77
CA ALA A 11 7.11 -16.18 57.73
C ALA A 11 6.91 -15.02 56.76
N PHE A 12 6.87 -13.77 57.24
CA PHE A 12 6.77 -12.58 56.39
C PHE A 12 8.01 -12.39 55.52
N LEU A 13 9.21 -12.58 56.09
CA LEU A 13 10.47 -12.50 55.34
C LEU A 13 10.56 -13.62 54.30
N GLY A 14 10.11 -14.82 54.66
CA GLY A 14 10.03 -15.97 53.77
C GLY A 14 9.07 -15.74 52.62
N LEU A 15 7.86 -15.24 52.90
CA LEU A 15 6.87 -14.85 51.89
C LEU A 15 7.37 -13.70 51.02
N PHE A 16 8.05 -12.70 51.59
CA PHE A 16 8.67 -11.63 50.83
C PHE A 16 9.76 -12.15 49.90
N LEU A 17 10.64 -13.04 50.37
CA LEU A 17 11.65 -13.68 49.51
C LEU A 17 11.01 -14.57 48.44
N LEU A 18 9.91 -15.26 48.77
CA LEU A 18 9.15 -16.05 47.81
C LEU A 18 8.52 -15.17 46.75
N PHE A 19 7.88 -14.06 47.13
CA PHE A 19 7.34 -13.07 46.18
C PHE A 19 8.44 -12.34 45.41
N TYR A 20 9.60 -12.06 46.02
CA TYR A 20 10.74 -11.42 45.36
C TYR A 20 11.43 -12.35 44.35
N LEU A 21 11.47 -13.66 44.64
CA LEU A 21 12.01 -14.68 43.73
C LEU A 21 10.96 -15.16 42.70
N MET A 22 9.67 -15.08 43.02
CA MET A 22 8.54 -15.38 42.11
C MET A 22 8.04 -14.16 41.34
N GLU A 23 8.49 -12.94 41.66
CA GLU A 23 8.42 -11.80 40.75
C GLU A 23 9.35 -12.13 39.58
N ASP A 24 8.87 -13.00 38.69
CA ASP A 24 9.22 -12.96 37.28
C ASP A 24 9.16 -11.49 36.90
N HIS A 25 10.32 -10.89 36.65
CA HIS A 25 10.45 -9.50 36.24
C HIS A 25 9.40 -9.18 35.19
N PRO A 26 8.35 -8.39 35.51
CA PRO A 26 7.38 -8.03 34.52
C PRO A 26 8.06 -7.08 33.53
N GLU A 27 8.23 -7.57 32.30
CA GLU A 27 8.00 -6.80 31.07
C GLU A 27 8.95 -5.66 30.66
N ASN A 28 10.14 -5.51 31.24
CA ASN A 28 11.15 -4.57 30.69
C ASN A 28 12.32 -5.26 30.00
N ILE A 29 12.06 -6.31 29.22
CA ILE A 29 13.00 -6.70 28.16
C ILE A 29 12.93 -5.58 27.12
N SER A 30 13.95 -4.72 27.10
CA SER A 30 14.11 -3.67 26.10
C SER A 30 14.06 -4.30 24.71
N GLU A 31 13.22 -3.77 23.83
CA GLU A 31 13.15 -4.25 22.45
C GLU A 31 14.52 -4.17 21.78
N THR A 32 14.91 -5.25 21.12
CA THR A 32 16.13 -5.30 20.33
C THR A 32 15.78 -5.36 18.85
N ASN A 33 16.64 -4.80 18.01
CA ASN A 33 16.53 -5.00 16.56
C ASN A 33 17.08 -6.38 16.25
N PHE A 34 16.25 -7.25 15.68
CA PHE A 34 16.70 -8.53 15.14
C PHE A 34 17.62 -8.31 13.93
N TRP A 35 17.24 -7.37 13.06
CA TRP A 35 18.11 -6.86 12.00
C TRP A 35 17.78 -5.41 11.63
N LYS A 36 18.59 -4.88 10.72
CA LYS A 36 18.35 -3.62 10.03
C LYS A 36 18.84 -3.73 8.59
N GLU A 37 17.94 -4.08 7.67
CA GLU A 37 18.24 -4.39 6.26
C GLU A 37 17.25 -3.62 5.36
N ASP A 38 17.67 -3.12 4.19
CA ASP A 38 16.77 -2.39 3.27
C ASP A 38 16.15 -3.35 2.26
N TRP A 39 15.05 -3.98 2.67
CA TRP A 39 14.34 -4.93 1.82
C TRP A 39 13.71 -4.25 0.63
N LYS A 40 13.84 -4.88 -0.55
CA LYS A 40 13.24 -4.37 -1.78
C LYS A 40 12.10 -5.23 -2.31
N SER A 41 12.03 -6.49 -1.88
CA SER A 41 10.90 -7.38 -2.17
C SER A 41 10.47 -8.20 -0.97
N ILE A 42 9.16 -8.47 -0.90
CA ILE A 42 8.53 -9.32 0.13
C ILE A 42 7.62 -10.31 -0.59
N ARG A 43 7.76 -11.60 -0.32
CA ARG A 43 6.84 -12.64 -0.78
C ARG A 43 6.02 -13.14 0.39
N TYR A 44 4.72 -12.94 0.31
CA TYR A 44 3.76 -13.58 1.19
C TYR A 44 3.34 -14.94 0.64
N GLN A 45 3.35 -15.95 1.52
CA GLN A 45 2.74 -17.24 1.27
C GLN A 45 1.62 -17.48 2.28
N PRO A 46 0.41 -17.83 1.83
CA PRO A 46 -0.69 -18.20 2.70
C PRO A 46 -0.38 -19.48 3.50
N PRO A 47 -1.05 -19.70 4.64
CA PRO A 47 -0.95 -20.98 5.33
C PRO A 47 -1.49 -22.10 4.45
N LYS A 48 -0.91 -23.30 4.56
CA LYS A 48 -1.49 -24.50 3.95
C LYS A 48 -2.70 -24.99 4.77
N SER A 49 -3.56 -25.79 4.16
CA SER A 49 -4.81 -26.28 4.77
C SER A 49 -4.59 -27.11 6.05
N ASP A 50 -3.41 -27.68 6.22
CA ASP A 50 -2.98 -28.48 7.37
C ASP A 50 -2.24 -27.68 8.44
N TRP A 51 -2.15 -26.35 8.32
CA TRP A 51 -1.59 -25.51 9.34
C TRP A 51 -2.45 -25.53 10.61
N CYS A 52 -1.84 -25.90 11.75
CA CYS A 52 -2.56 -26.06 13.02
C CYS A 52 -2.90 -24.75 13.77
N GLY A 53 -2.68 -23.59 13.14
CA GLY A 53 -2.98 -22.27 13.71
C GLY A 53 -4.46 -21.87 13.58
N ASN A 54 -4.84 -20.74 14.19
CA ASN A 54 -6.18 -20.18 14.04
C ASN A 54 -6.32 -19.45 12.69
N MET A 55 -7.28 -19.88 11.88
CA MET A 55 -7.59 -19.33 10.56
C MET A 55 -8.69 -18.24 10.60
N ASN A 56 -9.06 -17.74 11.79
CA ASN A 56 -10.06 -16.69 11.93
C ASN A 56 -9.47 -15.40 12.53
N PRO A 57 -9.49 -14.25 11.83
CA PRO A 57 -9.94 -14.08 10.44
C PRO A 57 -9.05 -14.80 9.42
N SER A 58 -9.63 -15.13 8.26
CA SER A 58 -8.91 -15.86 7.21
C SER A 58 -7.76 -15.03 6.67
N PHE A 59 -6.66 -15.71 6.44
CA PHE A 59 -5.55 -15.18 5.67
C PHE A 59 -5.97 -14.91 4.22
N ALA A 60 -5.28 -13.97 3.58
CA ALA A 60 -5.31 -13.79 2.14
C ALA A 60 -5.02 -15.14 1.48
N GLU A 61 -5.86 -15.53 0.52
CA GLU A 61 -5.90 -16.89 0.00
C GLU A 61 -4.73 -17.22 -0.92
N TYR A 62 -4.20 -16.22 -1.63
CA TYR A 62 -3.21 -16.41 -2.67
C TYR A 62 -1.84 -15.84 -2.29
N PRO A 63 -0.73 -16.42 -2.81
CA PRO A 63 0.59 -15.83 -2.68
C PRO A 63 0.63 -14.43 -3.30
N MET A 64 1.37 -13.54 -2.64
CA MET A 64 1.55 -12.16 -3.11
C MET A 64 3.02 -11.78 -3.09
N VAL A 65 3.44 -10.98 -4.06
CA VAL A 65 4.79 -10.42 -4.15
C VAL A 65 4.69 -8.90 -4.09
N PHE A 66 5.29 -8.31 -3.08
CA PHE A 66 5.36 -6.87 -2.90
C PHE A 66 6.74 -6.40 -3.36
N ARG A 67 6.80 -5.29 -4.09
CA ARG A 67 8.04 -4.72 -4.63
C ARG A 67 8.15 -3.24 -4.29
N LYS A 68 9.35 -2.80 -3.95
CA LYS A 68 9.72 -1.40 -3.72
C LYS A 68 10.59 -0.95 -4.90
N ILE A 69 9.96 -0.33 -5.89
CA ILE A 69 10.59 0.12 -7.13
C ILE A 69 11.20 1.52 -6.93
N PRO A 70 12.53 1.66 -6.93
CA PRO A 70 13.17 2.97 -6.88
C PRO A 70 12.95 3.70 -8.21
N ARG A 71 12.60 4.99 -8.16
CA ARG A 71 12.33 5.80 -9.35
C ARG A 71 13.41 6.86 -9.64
N GLY A 72 14.23 7.20 -8.65
CA GLY A 72 15.34 8.14 -8.77
C GLY A 72 15.79 8.64 -7.39
N TRP A 73 16.83 9.46 -7.35
CA TRP A 73 17.42 9.97 -6.10
C TRP A 73 16.45 10.85 -5.26
N ASN A 74 15.52 11.56 -5.91
CA ASN A 74 14.55 12.46 -5.26
C ASN A 74 13.09 12.08 -5.55
N GLU A 75 12.84 10.90 -6.11
CA GLU A 75 11.49 10.45 -6.43
C GLU A 75 11.05 9.40 -5.41
N PRO A 76 9.84 9.51 -4.83
CA PRO A 76 9.36 8.52 -3.89
C PRO A 76 9.30 7.15 -4.56
N ALA A 77 9.73 6.09 -3.87
CA ALA A 77 9.60 4.73 -4.40
C ALA A 77 8.15 4.39 -4.73
N LEU A 78 7.96 3.62 -5.81
CA LEU A 78 6.67 3.03 -6.14
C LEU A 78 6.57 1.67 -5.44
N TYR A 79 5.48 1.44 -4.72
CA TYR A 79 5.21 0.16 -4.09
C TYR A 79 4.20 -0.57 -4.94
N THR A 80 4.48 -1.81 -5.31
CA THR A 80 3.57 -2.61 -6.13
C THR A 80 3.31 -3.95 -5.45
N VAL A 81 2.16 -4.53 -5.79
CA VAL A 81 1.77 -5.87 -5.35
C VAL A 81 1.33 -6.65 -6.58
N THR A 82 1.83 -7.87 -6.70
CA THR A 82 1.36 -8.85 -7.67
C THR A 82 0.79 -10.03 -6.89
N THR A 83 -0.45 -10.40 -7.17
CA THR A 83 -1.10 -11.62 -6.65
C THR A 83 -1.25 -12.61 -7.79
N ILE A 84 -0.98 -13.89 -7.53
CA ILE A 84 -1.12 -14.97 -8.51
C ILE A 84 -2.29 -15.85 -8.07
N SER A 85 -3.41 -15.74 -8.78
CA SER A 85 -4.61 -16.53 -8.55
C SER A 85 -4.84 -17.52 -9.69
N GLU A 86 -5.82 -18.42 -9.54
CA GLU A 86 -6.27 -19.31 -10.61
C GLU A 86 -6.76 -18.56 -11.86
N LYS A 87 -7.26 -17.32 -11.69
CA LYS A 87 -7.75 -16.46 -12.78
C LYS A 87 -6.62 -15.69 -13.50
N GLY A 88 -5.37 -15.91 -13.08
CA GLY A 88 -4.19 -15.21 -13.58
C GLY A 88 -3.57 -14.28 -12.54
N SER A 89 -2.56 -13.53 -12.99
CA SER A 89 -1.84 -12.56 -12.18
C SER A 89 -2.51 -11.19 -12.21
N VAL A 90 -2.72 -10.58 -11.05
CA VAL A 90 -3.18 -9.20 -10.92
C VAL A 90 -2.10 -8.36 -10.26
N SER A 91 -1.72 -7.26 -10.91
CA SER A 91 -0.68 -6.34 -10.46
C SER A 91 -1.26 -4.94 -10.23
N TYR A 92 -0.92 -4.32 -9.10
CA TYR A 92 -1.41 -2.98 -8.74
C TYR A 92 -0.44 -2.21 -7.83
N GLU A 93 -0.61 -0.90 -7.74
CA GLU A 93 0.08 -0.04 -6.78
C GLU A 93 -0.42 -0.34 -5.36
N GLY A 94 0.55 -0.59 -4.48
CA GLY A 94 0.35 -0.82 -3.07
C GLY A 94 0.08 0.49 -2.33
N ASN A 95 -0.92 0.48 -1.45
CA ASN A 95 -1.21 1.61 -0.57
C ASN A 95 -0.27 1.66 0.66
N TYR A 96 -0.64 2.46 1.66
CA TYR A 96 0.13 2.65 2.88
C TYR A 96 0.41 1.34 3.65
N ASN A 97 -0.46 0.32 3.58
CA ASN A 97 -0.23 -0.96 4.24
C ASN A 97 1.02 -1.66 3.68
N VAL A 98 1.20 -1.60 2.35
CA VAL A 98 2.35 -2.17 1.65
C VAL A 98 3.62 -1.40 2.01
N LYS A 99 3.58 -0.06 1.94
CA LYS A 99 4.71 0.81 2.32
C LYS A 99 5.16 0.56 3.78
N ASN A 100 4.20 0.42 4.69
CA ASN A 100 4.50 0.16 6.09
C ASN A 100 5.12 -1.23 6.30
N SER A 101 4.69 -2.26 5.57
CA SER A 101 5.32 -3.58 5.64
C SER A 101 6.81 -3.54 5.32
N PHE A 102 7.23 -2.79 4.29
CA PHE A 102 8.65 -2.59 4.03
C PHE A 102 9.38 -1.91 5.18
N SER A 103 8.80 -0.86 5.76
CA SER A 103 9.41 -0.11 6.86
C SER A 103 9.57 -0.97 8.12
N GLU A 104 8.54 -1.73 8.46
CA GLU A 104 8.48 -2.61 9.64
C GLU A 104 9.40 -3.82 9.51
N LEU A 105 9.44 -4.44 8.34
CA LEU A 105 10.31 -5.59 8.08
C LEU A 105 11.77 -5.18 7.90
N SER A 106 12.05 -3.95 7.45
CA SER A 106 13.43 -3.46 7.32
C SER A 106 14.10 -3.23 8.68
N VAL A 107 13.31 -2.82 9.68
CA VAL A 107 13.76 -2.66 11.07
C VAL A 107 12.95 -3.60 11.96
N LEU A 108 13.19 -4.91 11.80
CA LEU A 108 12.46 -5.92 12.53
C LEU A 108 12.89 -5.91 14.01
N LYS A 109 11.94 -5.61 14.89
CA LYS A 109 12.14 -5.60 16.34
C LYS A 109 11.56 -6.83 17.00
N THR A 110 12.23 -7.32 18.04
CA THR A 110 11.77 -8.44 18.86
C THR A 110 12.11 -8.23 20.34
N LYS A 111 11.35 -8.87 21.23
CA LYS A 111 11.68 -8.99 22.67
C LYS A 111 12.32 -10.33 23.02
N LEU A 112 12.21 -11.32 22.14
CA LEU A 112 12.66 -12.68 22.38
C LEU A 112 13.52 -13.15 21.21
N ILE A 113 14.63 -13.82 21.53
CA ILE A 113 15.43 -14.58 20.57
C ILE A 113 15.85 -15.85 21.29
N GLU A 114 15.29 -16.98 20.87
CA GLU A 114 15.57 -18.30 21.46
C GLU A 114 15.92 -19.31 20.37
N THR A 115 16.68 -20.34 20.73
CA THR A 115 16.95 -21.44 19.80
C THR A 115 15.72 -22.31 19.67
N SER A 116 15.35 -22.65 18.43
CA SER A 116 14.19 -23.47 18.13
C SER A 116 14.46 -24.95 18.39
N THR A 117 13.47 -25.64 18.97
CA THR A 117 13.42 -27.11 19.09
C THR A 117 12.17 -27.63 18.39
N ASP A 118 12.16 -28.91 17.98
CA ASP A 118 10.99 -29.53 17.34
C ASP A 118 9.72 -29.43 18.18
N GLU A 119 9.86 -29.53 19.51
CA GLU A 119 8.77 -29.36 20.45
C GLU A 119 8.21 -27.93 20.42
N ILE A 120 9.08 -26.92 20.41
CA ILE A 120 8.67 -25.50 20.33
C ILE A 120 7.98 -25.22 18.99
N GLN A 121 8.52 -25.73 17.88
CA GLN A 121 7.94 -25.55 16.56
C GLN A 121 6.53 -26.16 16.47
N LYS A 122 6.38 -27.39 16.95
CA LYS A 122 5.08 -28.08 17.00
C LYS A 122 4.08 -27.34 17.90
N ASN A 123 4.53 -26.89 19.07
CA ASN A 123 3.68 -26.15 20.00
C ASN A 123 3.17 -24.85 19.42
N TYR A 124 4.00 -24.13 18.65
CA TYR A 124 3.63 -22.85 18.05
C TYR A 124 3.09 -22.94 16.61
N CYS A 125 2.91 -24.13 16.05
CA CYS A 125 2.49 -24.31 14.66
C CYS A 125 3.42 -23.59 13.68
N LEU A 126 4.73 -23.73 13.91
CA LEU A 126 5.80 -23.19 13.07
C LEU A 126 6.36 -24.32 12.22
N GLY A 127 6.34 -24.15 10.89
CA GLY A 127 6.87 -25.12 9.93
C GLY A 127 6.49 -24.76 8.50
N GLU A 128 6.68 -25.69 7.57
CA GLU A 128 6.44 -25.47 6.13
C GLU A 128 4.99 -25.14 5.76
N ASN A 129 4.05 -25.40 6.68
CA ASN A 129 2.63 -25.14 6.48
C ASN A 129 2.21 -23.76 6.99
N SER A 130 3.09 -23.09 7.75
CA SER A 130 2.84 -21.78 8.32
C SER A 130 2.68 -20.70 7.23
N PRO A 131 1.85 -19.67 7.47
CA PRO A 131 1.93 -18.46 6.67
C PRO A 131 3.33 -17.87 6.78
N SER A 132 3.86 -17.35 5.68
CA SER A 132 5.24 -16.89 5.66
C SER A 132 5.46 -15.59 4.91
N LEU A 133 6.49 -14.86 5.32
CA LEU A 133 7.05 -13.74 4.58
C LEU A 133 8.51 -14.07 4.24
N THR A 134 8.84 -14.18 2.96
CA THR A 134 10.24 -14.27 2.50
C THR A 134 10.70 -12.90 2.03
N LEU A 135 11.86 -12.45 2.49
CA LEU A 135 12.40 -11.12 2.18
C LEU A 135 13.56 -11.22 1.18
N SER A 136 13.72 -10.20 0.34
CA SER A 136 14.84 -10.10 -0.59
C SER A 136 15.29 -8.66 -0.77
N GLU A 137 16.59 -8.46 -0.93
CA GLU A 137 17.21 -7.17 -1.29
C GLU A 137 17.13 -6.91 -2.81
N GLU A 138 16.67 -7.90 -3.59
CA GLU A 138 16.45 -7.79 -5.02
C GLU A 138 15.09 -7.18 -5.34
N ASN A 139 14.99 -6.55 -6.52
CA ASN A 139 13.77 -5.94 -7.02
C ASN A 139 13.64 -6.06 -8.55
N GLY A 140 14.30 -7.08 -9.13
CA GLY A 140 14.24 -7.38 -10.56
C GLY A 140 12.91 -7.98 -10.99
N GLU A 141 12.78 -8.30 -12.28
CA GLU A 141 11.63 -9.07 -12.79
C GLU A 141 11.64 -10.50 -12.24
N GLU A 142 12.82 -11.11 -12.19
CA GLU A 142 13.08 -12.34 -11.46
C GLU A 142 13.70 -11.96 -10.11
N ILE A 143 13.07 -12.40 -9.02
CA ILE A 143 13.51 -12.12 -7.65
C ILE A 143 13.86 -13.46 -7.01
N VAL A 144 15.10 -13.60 -6.58
CA VAL A 144 15.51 -14.75 -5.77
C VAL A 144 15.15 -14.46 -4.32
N PHE A 145 14.32 -15.33 -3.75
CA PHE A 145 13.92 -15.27 -2.35
C PHE A 145 14.71 -16.29 -1.55
N ASP A 146 15.61 -15.80 -0.69
CA ASP A 146 16.41 -16.64 0.20
C ASP A 146 15.56 -17.15 1.36
N THR A 147 15.49 -18.46 1.52
CA THR A 147 14.81 -19.12 2.65
C THR A 147 15.43 -18.77 4.00
N SER A 148 16.70 -18.33 4.04
CA SER A 148 17.33 -17.85 5.27
C SER A 148 16.68 -16.57 5.82
N LYS A 149 15.95 -15.84 4.96
CA LYS A 149 15.20 -14.63 5.31
C LYS A 149 13.69 -14.88 5.28
N GLN A 150 13.28 -16.13 5.47
CA GLN A 150 11.88 -16.51 5.61
C GLN A 150 11.44 -16.43 7.07
N LEU A 151 10.41 -15.63 7.30
CA LEU A 151 9.69 -15.52 8.57
C LEU A 151 8.46 -16.45 8.50
N LEU A 152 8.50 -17.57 9.23
CA LEU A 152 7.36 -18.49 9.36
C LEU A 152 6.55 -18.06 10.59
N PHE A 153 5.27 -17.71 10.41
CA PHE A 153 4.43 -17.18 11.48
C PHE A 153 3.63 -18.29 12.18
N GLY A 154 3.74 -18.33 13.49
CA GLY A 154 3.07 -19.33 14.33
C GLY A 154 1.71 -18.88 14.82
N LYS A 155 1.18 -19.58 15.82
CA LYS A 155 0.02 -19.13 16.59
C LYS A 155 0.43 -18.10 17.67
N LYS A 156 -0.53 -17.35 18.19
CA LYS A 156 -0.35 -16.37 19.28
C LYS A 156 0.29 -17.04 20.51
N ILE A 157 1.30 -16.41 21.12
CA ILE A 157 1.96 -16.90 22.35
C ILE A 157 1.30 -16.24 23.56
N GLY A 158 0.78 -17.04 24.48
CA GLY A 158 0.36 -16.57 25.81
C GLY A 158 -0.80 -15.56 25.79
N SER A 159 -0.95 -14.83 26.89
CA SER A 159 -1.98 -13.81 27.09
C SER A 159 -1.60 -12.42 26.54
N ASP A 160 -0.35 -12.22 26.09
CA ASP A 160 0.08 -10.97 25.46
C ASP A 160 -0.57 -10.85 24.07
N GLU A 161 -1.41 -9.83 23.91
CA GLU A 161 -2.16 -9.60 22.67
C GLU A 161 -1.36 -8.93 21.56
N GLY A 162 -0.11 -8.54 21.82
CA GLY A 162 0.66 -7.72 20.90
C GLY A 162 1.65 -8.48 20.00
N ARG A 163 1.92 -9.77 20.24
CA ARG A 163 3.08 -10.48 19.65
C ARG A 163 2.75 -11.90 19.15
N ILE A 164 3.60 -12.40 18.26
CA ILE A 164 3.44 -13.71 17.64
C ILE A 164 4.78 -14.45 17.54
N SER A 165 4.79 -15.78 17.67
CA SER A 165 6.00 -16.57 17.41
C SER A 165 6.34 -16.50 15.93
N VAL A 166 7.61 -16.31 15.62
CA VAL A 166 8.12 -16.41 14.26
C VAL A 166 9.40 -17.25 14.26
N LEU A 167 9.47 -18.23 13.37
CA LEU A 167 10.66 -19.05 13.13
C LEU A 167 11.47 -18.47 11.97
N ILE A 168 12.77 -18.33 12.18
CA ILE A 168 13.76 -17.93 11.16
C ILE A 168 15.14 -18.52 11.48
N ASN A 169 15.82 -19.18 10.53
CA ASN A 169 17.16 -19.78 10.71
C ASN A 169 17.34 -20.57 12.03
N ASN A 170 16.36 -21.39 12.39
CA ASN A 170 16.30 -22.15 13.65
C ASN A 170 16.24 -21.30 14.93
N GLN A 171 15.86 -20.04 14.83
CA GLN A 171 15.58 -19.15 15.96
C GLN A 171 14.09 -18.82 16.03
N ILE A 172 13.58 -18.71 17.24
CA ILE A 172 12.25 -18.20 17.54
C ILE A 172 12.39 -16.76 17.99
N ILE A 173 11.68 -15.88 17.30
CA ILE A 173 11.55 -14.48 17.67
C ILE A 173 10.08 -14.13 17.96
N ALA A 174 9.85 -13.03 18.67
CA ALA A 174 8.53 -12.55 19.05
C ALA A 174 8.31 -11.08 18.58
N PRO A 175 8.21 -10.84 17.26
CA PRO A 175 7.89 -9.54 16.72
C PRO A 175 6.41 -9.19 16.96
N TYR A 176 6.06 -7.95 16.60
CA TYR A 176 4.70 -7.46 16.73
C TYR A 176 3.73 -8.20 15.81
N GLN A 177 2.56 -8.53 16.36
CA GLN A 177 1.50 -9.27 15.68
C GLN A 177 0.94 -8.50 14.46
N TYR A 178 0.93 -7.16 14.49
CA TYR A 178 0.40 -6.35 13.38
C TYR A 178 1.09 -6.61 12.04
N ILE A 179 2.34 -7.09 12.05
CA ILE A 179 3.11 -7.39 10.81
C ILE A 179 2.36 -8.45 9.98
N ILE A 180 1.82 -9.48 10.63
CA ILE A 180 1.13 -10.59 9.97
C ILE A 180 -0.39 -10.39 9.91
N GLU A 181 -1.00 -9.64 10.83
CA GLU A 181 -2.45 -9.38 10.85
C GLU A 181 -2.96 -8.65 9.61
N LYS A 182 -2.11 -7.83 8.96
CA LYS A 182 -2.46 -7.18 7.68
C LYS A 182 -2.93 -8.20 6.64
N PHE A 183 -2.34 -9.40 6.66
CA PHE A 183 -2.65 -10.50 5.75
C PHE A 183 -3.87 -11.31 6.16
N ARG A 184 -4.46 -11.07 7.34
CA ARG A 184 -5.77 -11.61 7.73
C ARG A 184 -6.94 -10.71 7.34
N THR A 185 -6.66 -9.68 6.54
CA THR A 185 -7.68 -8.84 5.94
C THR A 185 -7.73 -9.10 4.42
N PRO A 186 -8.86 -8.77 3.75
CA PRO A 186 -8.97 -8.99 2.32
C PRO A 186 -7.86 -8.27 1.54
N VAL A 187 -7.41 -8.89 0.44
CA VAL A 187 -6.34 -8.37 -0.43
C VAL A 187 -6.65 -6.94 -0.94
N SER A 188 -7.93 -6.56 -1.00
CA SER A 188 -8.37 -5.20 -1.31
C SER A 188 -7.76 -4.13 -0.40
N ASN A 189 -7.40 -4.47 0.84
CA ASN A 189 -6.81 -3.53 1.80
C ASN A 189 -5.37 -3.12 1.46
N PHE A 190 -4.72 -3.78 0.51
CA PHE A 190 -3.39 -3.40 0.02
C PHE A 190 -3.44 -2.51 -1.22
N ARG A 191 -4.62 -2.29 -1.81
CA ARG A 191 -4.79 -1.62 -3.11
C ARG A 191 -4.87 -0.10 -2.95
N GLU A 192 -4.22 0.63 -3.83
CA GLU A 192 -4.53 2.05 -4.04
C GLU A 192 -5.82 2.16 -4.87
N LYS A 193 -6.84 2.84 -4.35
CA LYS A 193 -8.12 3.02 -5.08
C LYS A 193 -8.07 4.29 -5.93
N MET A 194 -7.25 5.29 -5.61
CA MET A 194 -7.18 6.53 -6.39
C MET A 194 -6.20 6.36 -7.56
N TYR A 195 -6.62 6.69 -8.78
CA TYR A 195 -5.71 6.55 -9.93
C TYR A 195 -4.54 7.53 -9.86
N VAL A 196 -4.78 8.74 -9.33
CA VAL A 196 -3.76 9.79 -9.19
C VAL A 196 -3.71 10.25 -7.72
N THR A 197 -2.73 9.73 -6.98
CA THR A 197 -2.47 10.14 -5.59
C THR A 197 -1.39 11.21 -5.54
N VAL A 198 -1.69 12.32 -4.86
CA VAL A 198 -0.75 13.43 -4.61
C VAL A 198 -0.51 13.52 -3.10
N SER A 199 0.43 12.72 -2.60
CA SER A 199 0.79 12.72 -1.18
C SER A 199 1.63 13.94 -0.79
N GLU A 200 2.52 14.37 -1.68
CA GLU A 200 3.38 15.54 -1.50
C GLU A 200 3.46 16.36 -2.80
N GLY A 201 3.46 17.69 -2.65
CA GLY A 201 3.56 18.60 -3.80
C GLY A 201 2.22 18.88 -4.48
N PHE A 202 2.23 19.00 -5.80
CA PHE A 202 1.07 19.36 -6.62
C PHE A 202 1.13 18.70 -8.00
N ILE A 203 0.01 18.68 -8.74
CA ILE A 203 0.00 18.25 -10.14
C ILE A 203 0.58 19.38 -10.98
N LYS A 204 1.74 19.14 -11.60
CA LYS A 204 2.48 20.11 -12.42
C LYS A 204 1.89 20.24 -13.82
N GLU A 205 1.37 19.16 -14.38
CA GLU A 205 0.77 19.17 -15.70
C GLU A 205 -0.29 18.08 -15.82
N ILE A 206 -1.37 18.41 -16.54
CA ILE A 206 -2.42 17.46 -16.94
C ILE A 206 -2.56 17.56 -18.45
N LYS A 207 -2.51 16.42 -19.13
CA LYS A 207 -2.72 16.31 -20.58
C LYS A 207 -3.78 15.25 -20.86
N PHE A 208 -4.82 15.61 -21.60
CA PHE A 208 -5.84 14.70 -22.07
C PHE A 208 -5.84 14.64 -23.60
N MET A 209 -5.90 13.43 -24.15
CA MET A 209 -6.00 13.15 -25.58
C MET A 209 -7.07 12.09 -25.81
N GLY A 210 -8.10 12.37 -26.59
CA GLY A 210 -9.16 11.40 -26.88
C GLY A 210 -10.38 12.06 -27.51
N GLN A 211 -11.22 11.29 -28.21
CA GLN A 211 -12.44 11.79 -28.85
C GLN A 211 -12.23 13.03 -29.76
N GLY A 212 -11.09 13.10 -30.46
CA GLY A 212 -10.72 14.27 -31.28
C GLY A 212 -10.37 15.54 -30.49
N ILE A 213 -10.20 15.43 -29.18
CA ILE A 213 -9.84 16.51 -28.27
C ILE A 213 -8.40 16.29 -27.78
N THR A 214 -7.61 17.36 -27.78
CA THR A 214 -6.32 17.40 -27.10
C THR A 214 -6.25 18.67 -26.27
N VAL A 215 -6.04 18.51 -24.96
CA VAL A 215 -5.92 19.62 -24.00
C VAL A 215 -4.72 19.33 -23.12
N GLN A 216 -3.86 20.34 -22.98
CA GLN A 216 -2.71 20.31 -22.08
C GLN A 216 -2.74 21.58 -21.24
N ALA A 217 -2.65 21.43 -19.91
CA ALA A 217 -2.45 22.54 -19.01
C ALA A 217 -1.30 22.27 -18.04
N GLU A 218 -0.53 23.32 -17.81
CA GLU A 218 0.56 23.39 -16.86
C GLU A 218 0.12 24.18 -15.63
N ASN A 219 0.58 23.74 -14.47
CA ASN A 219 0.38 24.39 -13.18
C ASN A 219 1.70 24.97 -12.68
N ARG A 220 1.70 26.28 -12.39
CA ARG A 220 2.83 26.96 -11.74
C ARG A 220 2.49 27.30 -10.29
N ALA A 221 2.12 26.28 -9.52
CA ALA A 221 1.69 26.46 -8.15
C ALA A 221 2.78 27.13 -7.29
N LYS A 222 2.35 28.03 -6.41
CA LYS A 222 3.23 28.73 -5.45
C LYS A 222 2.72 28.55 -4.04
N LYS A 223 3.63 28.46 -3.08
CA LYS A 223 3.27 28.43 -1.67
C LYS A 223 2.76 29.80 -1.23
N ASN A 224 1.64 29.83 -0.54
CA ASN A 224 1.14 31.03 0.13
C ASN A 224 1.84 31.23 1.49
N GLN A 225 1.43 32.27 2.23
CA GLN A 225 1.94 32.60 3.56
C GLN A 225 1.76 31.48 4.61
N TYR A 226 0.90 30.49 4.34
CA TYR A 226 0.65 29.33 5.19
C TYR A 226 1.35 28.06 4.68
N ASN A 227 2.32 28.19 3.76
CA ASN A 227 3.06 27.07 3.16
C ASN A 227 2.19 26.09 2.34
N VAL A 228 0.97 26.51 1.95
CA VAL A 228 0.04 25.73 1.13
C VAL A 228 0.19 26.12 -0.34
N PHE A 229 0.21 25.15 -1.25
CA PHE A 229 0.28 25.40 -2.69
C PHE A 229 -1.03 26.01 -3.21
N VAL A 230 -0.91 27.15 -3.88
CA VAL A 230 -1.97 27.82 -4.63
C VAL A 230 -1.67 27.64 -6.11
N ASN A 231 -2.59 27.02 -6.83
CA ASN A 231 -2.42 26.67 -8.22
C ASN A 231 -2.52 27.88 -9.15
N ASP A 232 -1.77 27.83 -10.24
CA ASP A 232 -1.78 28.82 -11.32
C ASP A 232 -1.76 28.07 -12.65
N TRP A 233 -2.95 27.71 -13.13
CA TRP A 233 -3.14 26.87 -14.29
C TRP A 233 -3.10 27.68 -15.59
N SER A 234 -2.40 27.16 -16.60
CA SER A 234 -2.38 27.73 -17.94
C SER A 234 -2.38 26.65 -19.00
N ARG A 235 -3.17 26.83 -20.06
CA ARG A 235 -3.20 25.92 -21.22
C ARG A 235 -2.30 26.40 -22.35
N THR A 236 -1.75 25.45 -23.10
CA THR A 236 -0.86 25.68 -24.24
C THR A 236 -1.58 25.36 -25.54
N THR A 237 -2.21 26.37 -26.15
CA THR A 237 -2.86 26.28 -27.47
C THR A 237 -2.25 27.30 -28.43
N GLY A 238 -0.95 27.16 -28.72
CA GLY A 238 -0.16 28.12 -29.50
C GLY A 238 0.27 29.37 -28.70
N GLU A 239 -0.64 29.93 -27.90
CA GLU A 239 -0.37 30.96 -26.90
C GLU A 239 -0.69 30.45 -25.49
N ARG A 240 0.02 30.97 -24.48
CA ARG A 240 -0.22 30.62 -23.08
C ARG A 240 -1.46 31.33 -22.56
N ILE A 241 -2.55 30.60 -22.41
CA ILE A 241 -3.81 31.12 -21.86
C ILE A 241 -3.87 30.76 -20.37
N VAL A 242 -3.82 31.78 -19.51
CA VAL A 242 -4.06 31.61 -18.06
C VAL A 242 -5.53 31.26 -17.87
N LEU A 243 -5.79 30.16 -17.16
CA LEU A 243 -7.14 29.67 -16.90
C LEU A 243 -7.74 30.38 -15.69
N PRO A 244 -9.07 30.59 -15.68
CA PRO A 244 -9.78 30.93 -14.46
C PRO A 244 -9.48 29.89 -13.36
N PRO A 245 -9.24 30.31 -12.09
CA PRO A 245 -8.88 29.39 -11.01
C PRO A 245 -9.90 28.28 -10.78
N ASP A 246 -11.19 28.58 -10.91
CA ASP A 246 -12.30 27.62 -10.79
C ASP A 246 -12.22 26.52 -11.85
N VAL A 247 -11.89 26.87 -13.10
CA VAL A 247 -11.77 25.91 -14.21
C VAL A 247 -10.57 24.99 -14.01
N GLY A 248 -9.39 25.56 -13.73
CA GLY A 248 -8.16 24.78 -13.53
C GLY A 248 -8.25 23.86 -12.30
N ASN A 249 -8.70 24.40 -11.17
CA ASN A 249 -8.83 23.63 -9.93
C ASN A 249 -9.94 22.57 -10.01
N GLN A 250 -11.04 22.84 -10.73
CA GLN A 250 -12.08 21.84 -10.95
C GLN A 250 -11.52 20.65 -11.75
N TRP A 251 -10.74 20.91 -12.80
CA TRP A 251 -10.13 19.82 -13.58
C TRP A 251 -9.18 18.99 -12.72
N GLU A 252 -8.30 19.64 -11.95
CA GLU A 252 -7.41 18.94 -11.01
C GLU A 252 -8.18 18.11 -9.98
N THR A 253 -9.26 18.66 -9.41
CA THR A 253 -10.08 17.97 -8.41
C THR A 253 -10.72 16.71 -9.00
N ILE A 254 -11.22 16.80 -10.23
CA ILE A 254 -11.81 15.65 -10.92
C ILE A 254 -10.75 14.59 -11.23
N VAL A 255 -9.56 14.98 -11.70
CA VAL A 255 -8.45 14.06 -11.95
C VAL A 255 -8.03 13.33 -10.68
N LYS A 256 -7.88 14.07 -9.56
CA LYS A 256 -7.58 13.48 -8.25
C LYS A 256 -8.72 12.61 -7.73
N GLY A 257 -9.97 12.88 -8.13
CA GLY A 257 -11.15 12.13 -7.72
C GLY A 257 -11.40 10.86 -8.53
N LEU A 258 -10.66 10.62 -9.61
CA LEU A 258 -10.76 9.38 -10.38
C LEU A 258 -10.27 8.21 -9.53
N LYS A 259 -11.11 7.18 -9.43
CA LYS A 259 -10.84 6.01 -8.60
C LYS A 259 -11.23 4.71 -9.30
N VAL A 260 -10.63 3.63 -8.85
CA VAL A 260 -10.95 2.26 -9.19
C VAL A 260 -12.22 1.86 -8.44
N GLU A 261 -13.24 1.42 -9.17
CA GLU A 261 -14.41 0.82 -8.57
C GLU A 261 -14.16 -0.67 -8.33
N PHE A 262 -13.70 -1.37 -9.37
CA PHE A 262 -13.38 -2.79 -9.30
C PHE A 262 -12.02 -3.13 -9.90
N TYR A 263 -11.33 -4.02 -9.20
CA TYR A 263 -10.22 -4.80 -9.72
C TYR A 263 -10.72 -6.10 -10.37
N PRO A 264 -9.95 -6.72 -11.29
CA PRO A 264 -10.39 -7.89 -12.03
C PRO A 264 -10.65 -9.14 -11.17
N ASP A 265 -10.06 -9.20 -9.98
CA ASP A 265 -10.18 -10.30 -9.02
C ASP A 265 -11.05 -9.94 -7.79
N GLU A 266 -11.71 -8.79 -7.78
CA GLU A 266 -12.50 -8.32 -6.64
C GLU A 266 -13.80 -9.13 -6.47
N VAL A 267 -14.08 -9.57 -5.24
CA VAL A 267 -15.30 -10.33 -4.92
C VAL A 267 -16.53 -9.43 -5.11
N GLY A 268 -17.54 -9.92 -5.83
CA GLY A 268 -18.76 -9.15 -6.14
C GLY A 268 -18.63 -8.22 -7.34
N ALA A 269 -17.46 -8.17 -8.01
CA ALA A 269 -17.31 -7.51 -9.29
C ALA A 269 -18.16 -8.20 -10.38
N PRO A 270 -18.71 -7.45 -11.35
CA PRO A 270 -19.25 -8.02 -12.59
C PRO A 270 -18.23 -8.91 -13.30
N GLN A 271 -18.72 -9.85 -14.12
CA GLN A 271 -17.85 -10.64 -15.01
C GLN A 271 -17.34 -9.76 -16.14
N PHE A 272 -16.25 -9.06 -15.88
CA PHE A 272 -15.62 -8.16 -16.84
C PHE A 272 -14.92 -8.94 -17.95
N PRO A 273 -14.95 -8.45 -19.20
CA PRO A 273 -14.22 -9.05 -20.30
C PRO A 273 -12.71 -8.84 -20.11
N THR A 274 -11.92 -9.81 -20.54
CA THR A 274 -10.48 -9.63 -20.68
C THR A 274 -10.22 -8.73 -21.89
N LEU A 275 -9.56 -7.59 -21.69
CA LEU A 275 -9.10 -6.77 -22.81
C LEU A 275 -8.05 -7.55 -23.60
N THR A 276 -8.27 -7.69 -24.90
CA THR A 276 -7.23 -8.21 -25.80
C THR A 276 -6.25 -7.09 -26.14
N GLU A 277 -4.98 -7.42 -26.36
CA GLU A 277 -3.90 -6.47 -26.70
C GLU A 277 -4.18 -5.62 -27.95
N LYS A 278 -5.18 -5.99 -28.77
CA LYS A 278 -5.53 -5.32 -30.03
C LYS A 278 -6.44 -4.11 -29.86
N VAL A 279 -7.02 -3.90 -28.69
CA VAL A 279 -7.95 -2.78 -28.46
C VAL A 279 -7.14 -1.51 -28.20
N SER A 280 -7.34 -0.47 -29.01
CA SER A 280 -6.71 0.83 -28.78
C SER A 280 -7.51 1.65 -27.74
N PRO A 281 -6.85 2.44 -26.88
CA PRO A 281 -7.55 3.31 -25.95
C PRO A 281 -8.32 4.41 -26.69
N GLU A 282 -9.52 4.74 -26.23
CA GLU A 282 -10.33 5.85 -26.75
C GLU A 282 -9.84 7.22 -26.25
N ALA A 283 -9.22 7.22 -25.07
CA ALA A 283 -8.63 8.40 -24.46
C ALA A 283 -7.42 8.05 -23.59
N ILE A 284 -6.53 9.01 -23.42
CA ILE A 284 -5.35 8.95 -22.57
C ILE A 284 -5.31 10.22 -21.72
N LEU A 285 -5.09 10.06 -20.42
CA LEU A 285 -4.82 11.13 -19.48
C LEU A 285 -3.42 10.94 -18.89
N ASP A 286 -2.53 11.90 -19.13
CA ASP A 286 -1.22 11.98 -18.49
C ASP A 286 -1.28 13.03 -17.37
N ALA A 287 -0.86 12.65 -16.17
CA ALA A 287 -0.70 13.53 -15.02
C ALA A 287 0.76 13.49 -14.56
N ASN A 288 1.43 14.64 -14.63
CA ASN A 288 2.80 14.80 -14.16
C ASN A 288 2.81 15.55 -12.83
N LEU A 289 3.39 14.95 -11.81
CA LEU A 289 3.47 15.50 -10.46
C LEU A 289 4.77 16.29 -10.26
N SER A 290 4.76 17.22 -9.31
CA SER A 290 5.93 18.05 -8.99
C SER A 290 7.11 17.26 -8.43
N ASN A 291 6.87 16.06 -7.92
CA ASN A 291 7.89 15.16 -7.35
C ASN A 291 8.52 14.21 -8.39
N GLY A 292 8.28 14.45 -9.69
CA GLY A 292 8.84 13.63 -10.79
C GLY A 292 7.91 12.50 -11.25
N ASN A 293 6.97 12.07 -10.41
CA ASN A 293 6.07 10.97 -10.74
C ASN A 293 5.19 11.30 -11.96
N LYS A 294 5.06 10.33 -12.85
CA LYS A 294 4.15 10.38 -13.99
C LYS A 294 3.14 9.26 -13.88
N VAL A 295 1.87 9.59 -14.07
CA VAL A 295 0.78 8.62 -14.14
C VAL A 295 0.12 8.78 -15.50
N ARG A 296 -0.01 7.67 -16.23
CA ARG A 296 -0.76 7.59 -17.48
C ARG A 296 -1.97 6.70 -17.26
N LEU A 297 -3.14 7.21 -17.58
CA LEU A 297 -4.39 6.44 -17.61
C LEU A 297 -4.84 6.30 -19.06
N SER A 298 -4.97 5.06 -19.52
CA SER A 298 -5.53 4.72 -20.82
C SER A 298 -6.95 4.22 -20.62
N PHE A 299 -7.93 4.91 -21.19
CA PHE A 299 -9.35 4.58 -21.09
C PHE A 299 -9.79 3.82 -22.34
N TYR A 300 -10.35 2.64 -22.14
CA TYR A 300 -10.78 1.75 -23.21
C TYR A 300 -12.28 1.89 -23.49
N PRO A 301 -12.81 1.29 -24.57
CA PRO A 301 -14.23 1.35 -24.89
C PRO A 301 -15.13 0.94 -23.73
N ILE A 302 -16.27 1.62 -23.63
CA ILE A 302 -17.29 1.36 -22.62
C ILE A 302 -17.77 -0.10 -22.67
N TRP A 303 -17.96 -0.69 -21.50
CA TRP A 303 -18.56 -2.00 -21.34
C TRP A 303 -19.87 -1.87 -20.55
N GLU A 304 -20.92 -2.48 -21.07
CA GLU A 304 -22.25 -2.45 -20.44
C GLU A 304 -22.59 -3.81 -19.85
N SER A 305 -23.18 -3.79 -18.66
CA SER A 305 -23.67 -4.96 -17.95
C SER A 305 -24.97 -4.63 -17.23
N GLU A 306 -25.65 -5.64 -16.70
CA GLU A 306 -26.87 -5.46 -15.90
C GLU A 306 -26.63 -4.57 -14.66
N SER A 307 -25.40 -4.55 -14.14
CA SER A 307 -25.01 -3.75 -12.97
C SER A 307 -24.67 -2.29 -13.29
N GLY A 308 -24.56 -1.94 -14.57
CA GLY A 308 -24.24 -0.59 -15.02
C GLY A 308 -23.23 -0.52 -16.15
N LYS A 309 -22.78 0.71 -16.42
CA LYS A 309 -21.82 1.04 -17.47
C LYS A 309 -20.45 1.31 -16.90
N TRP A 310 -19.46 0.59 -17.40
CA TRP A 310 -18.13 0.53 -16.85
C TRP A 310 -17.09 0.88 -17.90
N ARG A 311 -16.05 1.58 -17.47
CA ARG A 311 -14.93 1.97 -18.30
C ARG A 311 -13.70 1.16 -17.87
N PRO A 312 -13.12 0.34 -18.75
CA PRO A 312 -11.84 -0.28 -18.46
C PRO A 312 -10.74 0.78 -18.50
N VAL A 313 -9.83 0.73 -17.54
CA VAL A 313 -8.72 1.68 -17.38
C VAL A 313 -7.44 0.90 -17.16
N LEU A 314 -6.42 1.22 -17.94
CA LEU A 314 -5.05 0.78 -17.68
C LEU A 314 -4.29 1.95 -17.07
N ARG A 315 -3.81 1.78 -15.83
CA ARG A 315 -2.92 2.74 -15.19
C ARG A 315 -1.47 2.29 -15.37
N GLN A 316 -0.63 3.24 -15.77
CA GLN A 316 0.79 3.06 -15.96
C GLN A 316 1.55 4.11 -15.17
N PHE A 317 2.72 3.73 -14.67
CA PHE A 317 3.75 4.61 -14.12
C PHE A 317 4.97 4.49 -15.03
N PRO A 318 5.03 5.23 -16.16
CA PRO A 318 6.02 4.95 -17.18
C PRO A 318 7.41 5.47 -16.81
N PRO A 319 8.49 4.71 -17.07
CA PRO A 319 8.53 3.36 -17.66
C PRO A 319 8.52 2.22 -16.63
N GLN A 320 8.27 2.49 -15.35
CA GLN A 320 8.58 1.57 -14.26
C GLN A 320 7.55 0.46 -14.02
N PHE A 321 6.27 0.71 -14.27
CA PHE A 321 5.22 -0.24 -13.90
C PHE A 321 3.93 -0.06 -14.70
N GLU A 322 3.25 -1.16 -14.95
CA GLU A 322 1.91 -1.24 -15.55
C GLU A 322 1.01 -2.09 -14.66
N GLU A 323 -0.17 -1.57 -14.36
CA GLU A 323 -1.18 -2.29 -13.60
C GLU A 323 -1.99 -3.23 -14.47
N SER A 324 -2.63 -4.21 -13.84
CA SER A 324 -3.73 -4.91 -14.48
C SER A 324 -4.89 -3.93 -14.73
N VAL A 325 -5.63 -4.19 -15.81
CA VAL A 325 -6.80 -3.38 -16.18
C VAL A 325 -7.81 -3.38 -15.03
N THR A 326 -8.21 -2.19 -14.61
CA THR A 326 -9.23 -1.94 -13.59
C THR A 326 -10.46 -1.30 -14.22
N TRP A 327 -11.53 -1.17 -13.42
CA TRP A 327 -12.82 -0.67 -13.89
C TRP A 327 -13.27 0.53 -13.09
N MET A 328 -13.73 1.57 -13.77
CA MET A 328 -14.39 2.73 -13.16
C MET A 328 -15.79 2.92 -13.73
N LYS A 329 -16.62 3.72 -13.07
CA LYS A 329 -17.93 4.09 -13.60
C LYS A 329 -17.78 4.98 -14.82
N GLU A 330 -18.59 4.73 -15.85
CA GLU A 330 -18.66 5.59 -17.04
C GLU A 330 -18.98 7.05 -16.68
N GLU A 331 -19.83 7.28 -15.68
CA GLU A 331 -20.17 8.62 -15.19
C GLU A 331 -18.93 9.42 -14.76
N SER A 332 -17.98 8.77 -14.08
CA SER A 332 -16.72 9.42 -13.67
C SER A 332 -15.87 9.83 -14.88
N PHE A 333 -15.86 9.02 -15.95
CA PHE A 333 -15.19 9.36 -17.20
C PHE A 333 -15.91 10.52 -17.92
N GLN A 334 -17.24 10.53 -17.97
CA GLN A 334 -17.99 11.64 -18.56
C GLN A 334 -17.77 12.95 -17.79
N ASN A 335 -17.69 12.90 -16.47
CA ASN A 335 -17.34 14.06 -15.63
C ASN A 335 -15.94 14.59 -15.95
N LEU A 336 -14.96 13.70 -16.20
CA LEU A 336 -13.63 14.09 -16.69
C LEU A 336 -13.71 14.78 -18.05
N VAL A 337 -14.40 14.20 -19.04
CA VAL A 337 -14.55 14.77 -20.39
C VAL A 337 -15.21 16.15 -20.34
N ASN A 338 -16.25 16.31 -19.52
CA ASN A 338 -16.92 17.61 -19.31
C ASN A 338 -15.97 18.67 -18.74
N ALA A 339 -15.10 18.30 -17.79
CA ALA A 339 -14.09 19.20 -17.25
C ALA A 339 -13.02 19.58 -18.28
N VAL A 340 -12.57 18.61 -19.08
CA VAL A 340 -11.64 18.85 -20.20
C VAL A 340 -12.24 19.84 -21.20
N MET A 341 -13.53 19.72 -21.52
CA MET A 341 -14.22 20.65 -22.43
C MET A 341 -14.32 22.06 -21.86
N LYS A 342 -14.54 22.22 -20.54
CA LYS A 342 -14.49 23.54 -19.88
C LYS A 342 -13.11 24.17 -20.02
N VAL A 343 -12.03 23.40 -19.81
CA VAL A 343 -10.65 23.87 -19.98
C VAL A 343 -10.37 24.25 -21.44
N LYS A 344 -10.83 23.43 -22.40
CA LYS A 344 -10.71 23.71 -23.83
C LYS A 344 -11.42 25.00 -24.25
N ASN A 345 -12.56 25.31 -23.63
CA ASN A 345 -13.38 26.45 -24.01
C ASN A 345 -13.11 27.71 -23.17
N ALA A 346 -12.30 27.62 -22.11
CA ALA A 346 -12.03 28.73 -21.20
C ALA A 346 -11.32 29.89 -21.89
N SER A 347 -11.86 31.10 -21.76
CA SER A 347 -11.19 32.32 -22.20
C SER A 347 -9.99 32.67 -21.30
N ARG A 348 -9.13 33.58 -21.79
CA ARG A 348 -8.01 34.09 -21.01
C ARG A 348 -8.52 34.80 -19.76
N TYR A 349 -8.03 34.37 -18.61
CA TYR A 349 -8.30 35.04 -17.35
C TYR A 349 -7.37 36.24 -17.18
N GLU A 350 -7.95 37.43 -17.08
CA GLU A 350 -7.26 38.64 -16.64
C GLU A 350 -7.42 38.76 -15.13
N ARG A 351 -6.30 38.75 -14.39
CA ARG A 351 -6.34 38.94 -12.94
C ARG A 351 -6.90 40.35 -12.67
N PRO A 352 -7.87 40.50 -11.76
CA PRO A 352 -8.35 41.83 -11.39
C PRO A 352 -7.15 42.63 -10.86
N ASN A 353 -6.90 43.80 -11.46
CA ASN A 353 -5.83 44.69 -11.03
C ASN A 353 -6.04 45.00 -9.54
N GLN A 354 -5.13 44.52 -8.69
CA GLN A 354 -5.02 45.00 -7.33
C GLN A 354 -4.61 46.47 -7.43
N LYS A 355 -5.60 47.37 -7.41
CA LYS A 355 -5.34 48.77 -7.11
C LYS A 355 -4.75 48.78 -5.70
N ILE A 356 -3.45 49.09 -5.63
CA ILE A 356 -2.78 49.49 -4.40
C ILE A 356 -3.59 50.69 -3.89
N GLN A 357 -4.32 50.50 -2.78
CA GLN A 357 -4.93 51.60 -2.02
C GLN A 357 -4.00 52.01 -0.90
#